data_AF-A0A3C1T9E3-F1
#
_entry.id   AF-A0A3C1T9E3-F1
#
_cell.length_a   1.000
_cell.length_b   1.000
_cell.length_c   1.000
_cell.angle_alpha   90.00
_cell.angle_beta   90.00
_cell.angle_gamma   90.00
#
_symmetry.space_group_name_H-M   'P 1'
#
loop_
_entity.id
_entity.type
_entity.pdbx_description
1 polymer ?
#
loop_
_entity_poly.entity_id
_entity_poly.type
_entity_poly.pdbx_seq_one_letter_code
_entity_poly.pdbx_strand_id
1 'polypeptide(L)'
;SLFTQTLNTSQVSNHGTDICSALDLGVEKLVQNRSTNTSKIILLLTDGENFGACERQTFTNIKKFDLKLMIVGIGTTNGGRIKEGTGWVKDDNDQIVTTHLNNAYLRELAKSTNGKYFEINSQQNAIGDVVDAINSVENRLIDSRKVAVVSNKYRYFLMVALVLIALDILVTVSTFQV
;
A
#
# COMPACT_ATOMS: atom_id res chain seq x y z
N SER A 1 9.45 -10.35 15.49
CA SER A 1 8.13 -10.25 16.14
C SER A 1 8.15 -9.39 17.42
N LEU A 2 9.13 -8.48 17.60
CA LEU A 2 9.31 -7.71 18.84
C LEU A 2 8.43 -6.44 18.96
N PHE A 3 7.70 -6.05 17.90
CA PHE A 3 6.93 -4.80 17.87
C PHE A 3 5.43 -4.97 18.15
N THR A 4 4.87 -6.17 18.02
CA THR A 4 3.42 -6.40 18.14
C THR A 4 2.94 -6.65 19.57
N GLN A 5 3.84 -6.97 20.51
CA GLN A 5 3.46 -7.30 21.89
C GLN A 5 3.34 -6.08 22.81
N THR A 6 3.78 -4.91 22.36
CA THR A 6 3.84 -3.69 23.19
C THR A 6 2.81 -2.64 22.80
N LEU A 7 2.00 -2.83 21.75
CA LEU A 7 0.97 -1.86 21.37
C LEU A 7 -0.25 -2.00 22.29
N ASN A 8 -0.49 -1.00 23.13
CA ASN A 8 -1.69 -0.91 23.96
C ASN A 8 -2.38 0.44 23.70
N THR A 9 -3.71 0.42 23.62
CA THR A 9 -4.55 1.63 23.52
C THR A 9 -4.28 2.63 24.65
N SER A 10 -3.84 2.16 25.82
CA SER A 10 -3.45 3.00 26.97
C SER A 10 -2.17 3.81 26.77
N GLN A 11 -1.41 3.57 25.70
CA GLN A 11 -0.18 4.31 25.38
C GLN A 11 -0.45 5.58 24.57
N VAL A 12 -1.66 5.72 24.03
CA VAL A 12 -2.10 6.91 23.30
C VAL A 12 -2.90 7.77 24.27
N SER A 13 -2.34 8.92 24.64
CA SER A 13 -2.87 9.80 25.70
C SER A 13 -4.11 10.61 25.30
N ASN A 14 -4.41 10.69 24.00
CA ASN A 14 -5.58 11.42 23.49
C ASN A 14 -6.60 10.43 22.94
N HIS A 15 -7.82 10.49 23.47
CA HIS A 15 -8.97 9.78 22.93
C HIS A 15 -9.55 10.57 21.75
N GLY A 16 -9.78 9.88 20.63
CA GLY A 16 -10.27 10.48 19.39
C GLY A 16 -9.68 9.77 18.17
N THR A 17 -10.34 9.92 17.03
CA THR A 17 -9.88 9.36 15.75
C THR A 17 -9.60 10.52 14.80
N ASP A 18 -8.35 10.64 14.34
CA ASP A 18 -7.97 11.55 13.26
C ASP A 18 -7.28 10.76 12.15
N ILE A 19 -8.10 10.23 11.26
CA ILE A 19 -7.66 9.42 10.12
C ILE A 19 -6.82 10.26 9.14
N CYS A 20 -7.13 11.56 9.02
CA CYS A 20 -6.45 12.46 8.10
C CYS A 20 -5.02 12.73 8.54
N SER A 21 -4.82 13.14 9.79
CA SER A 21 -3.46 13.37 10.32
C SER A 21 -2.59 12.12 10.25
N ALA A 22 -3.16 10.94 10.51
CA ALA A 22 -2.44 9.67 10.39
C ALA A 22 -2.05 9.37 8.93
N LEU A 23 -2.96 9.62 7.98
CA LEU A 23 -2.70 9.44 6.56
C LEU A 23 -1.64 10.42 6.04
N ASP A 24 -1.73 11.69 6.43
CA ASP A 24 -0.80 12.76 6.06
C ASP A 24 0.61 12.42 6.50
N LEU A 25 0.77 12.03 7.77
CA LEU A 25 2.06 11.59 8.32
C LEU A 25 2.60 10.35 7.59
N GLY A 26 1.75 9.38 7.30
CA GLY A 26 2.13 8.18 6.55
C GLY A 26 2.63 8.50 5.15
N VAL A 27 1.93 9.39 4.44
CA VAL A 27 2.31 9.88 3.12
C VAL A 27 3.62 10.65 3.19
N GLU A 28 3.79 11.56 4.15
CA GLU A 28 5.02 12.34 4.33
C GLU A 28 6.24 11.43 4.51
N LYS A 29 6.15 10.43 5.39
CA LYS A 29 7.24 9.46 5.64
C LYS A 29 7.57 8.65 4.39
N LEU A 30 6.56 8.22 3.65
CA LEU A 30 6.74 7.46 2.42
C LEU A 30 7.33 8.33 1.30
N VAL A 31 6.98 9.60 1.20
CA VAL A 31 7.55 10.55 0.24
C VAL A 31 9.00 10.87 0.58
N GLN A 32 9.34 11.07 1.86
CA GLN A 32 10.70 11.30 2.33
C GLN A 32 11.61 10.09 2.10
N ASN A 33 11.06 8.89 2.09
CA ASN A 33 11.82 7.68 1.80
C ASN A 33 12.25 7.66 0.31
N ARG A 34 13.55 7.90 0.08
CA ARG A 34 14.16 7.94 -1.27
C ARG A 34 14.38 6.56 -1.90
N SER A 35 13.82 5.49 -1.35
CA SER A 35 13.87 4.18 -2.02
C SER A 35 13.11 4.26 -3.34
N THR A 36 13.85 4.23 -4.45
CA THR A 36 13.31 4.38 -5.82
C THR A 36 12.84 3.06 -6.44
N ASN A 37 13.13 1.93 -5.79
CA ASN A 37 12.91 0.59 -6.34
C ASN A 37 11.90 -0.24 -5.54
N THR A 38 11.04 0.41 -4.75
CA THR A 38 10.01 -0.27 -3.95
C THR A 38 8.63 0.35 -4.20
N SER A 39 7.62 -0.51 -4.24
CA SER A 39 6.21 -0.09 -4.22
C SER A 39 5.89 0.30 -2.81
N LYS A 40 5.20 1.42 -2.67
CA LYS A 40 4.80 1.97 -1.38
C LYS A 40 3.31 1.76 -1.23
N ILE A 41 2.94 1.00 -0.21
CA ILE A 41 1.55 0.69 0.13
C ILE A 41 1.24 1.34 1.48
N ILE A 42 0.09 1.98 1.58
CA ILE A 42 -0.49 2.41 2.84
C ILE A 42 -1.69 1.50 3.08
N LEU A 43 -1.66 0.73 4.16
CA LEU A 43 -2.80 -0.07 4.61
C LEU A 43 -3.46 0.63 5.80
N LEU A 44 -4.65 1.17 5.59
CA LEU A 44 -5.45 1.86 6.59
C LEU A 44 -6.52 0.90 7.13
N LEU A 45 -6.53 0.66 8.44
CA LEU A 45 -7.56 -0.14 9.11
C LEU A 45 -8.37 0.80 10.00
N THR A 46 -9.69 0.88 9.78
CA THR A 46 -10.55 1.83 10.49
C THR A 46 -12.03 1.44 10.38
N ASP A 47 -12.84 1.85 11.34
CA ASP A 47 -14.32 1.87 11.25
C ASP A 47 -14.83 3.08 10.44
N GLY A 48 -13.97 4.03 10.09
CA GLY A 48 -14.32 5.24 9.33
C GLY A 48 -15.12 6.25 10.14
N GLU A 49 -15.21 6.09 11.46
CA GLU A 49 -15.82 7.09 12.32
C GLU A 49 -14.89 8.26 12.59
N ASN A 50 -15.48 9.44 12.83
CA ASN A 50 -14.79 10.71 13.09
C ASN A 50 -13.79 11.12 12.01
N PHE A 51 -14.33 11.77 10.97
CA PHE A 51 -13.52 12.40 9.95
C PHE A 51 -13.15 13.84 10.30
N GLY A 52 -11.85 14.08 10.47
CA GLY A 52 -11.28 15.42 10.35
C GLY A 52 -11.30 15.93 8.91
N ALA A 53 -10.99 17.21 8.70
CA ALA A 53 -10.85 17.76 7.36
C ALA A 53 -9.52 17.32 6.73
N CYS A 54 -9.55 16.30 5.86
CA CYS A 54 -8.35 15.86 5.15
C CYS A 54 -7.84 16.94 4.18
N GLU A 55 -6.52 17.16 4.19
CA GLU A 55 -5.91 18.05 3.23
C GLU A 55 -5.98 17.48 1.81
N ARG A 56 -6.49 18.28 0.86
CA ARG A 56 -6.48 17.91 -0.58
C ARG A 56 -5.07 17.59 -1.10
N GLN A 57 -4.05 18.16 -0.46
CA GLN A 57 -2.66 17.94 -0.82
C GLN A 57 -2.24 16.48 -0.61
N THR A 58 -2.74 15.81 0.43
CA THR A 58 -2.42 14.42 0.73
C THR A 58 -2.92 13.49 -0.36
N PHE A 59 -4.16 13.66 -0.80
CA PHE A 59 -4.70 12.88 -1.93
C PHE A 59 -3.92 13.12 -3.23
N THR A 60 -3.47 14.36 -3.43
CA THR A 60 -2.63 14.73 -4.58
C THR A 60 -1.27 14.04 -4.50
N ASN A 61 -0.63 14.01 -3.33
CA ASN A 61 0.65 13.34 -3.09
C ASN A 61 0.52 11.82 -3.29
N ILE A 62 -0.54 11.19 -2.78
CA ILE A 62 -0.81 9.75 -2.96
C ILE A 62 -0.80 9.40 -4.45
N LYS A 63 -1.51 10.18 -5.28
CA LYS A 63 -1.54 9.99 -6.73
C LYS A 63 -0.20 10.29 -7.39
N LYS A 64 0.43 11.42 -7.03
CA LYS A 64 1.68 11.90 -7.64
C LYS A 64 2.84 10.93 -7.41
N PHE A 65 2.91 10.30 -6.24
CA PHE A 65 3.99 9.38 -5.86
C PHE A 65 3.62 7.90 -6.07
N ASP A 66 2.53 7.60 -6.81
CA ASP A 66 1.97 6.26 -7.05
C ASP A 66 1.82 5.41 -5.77
N LEU A 67 1.49 6.05 -4.64
CA LEU A 67 1.27 5.35 -3.37
C LEU A 67 -0.04 4.57 -3.45
N LYS A 68 0.01 3.27 -3.12
CA LYS A 68 -1.17 2.41 -3.14
C LYS A 68 -1.88 2.48 -1.79
N LEU A 69 -2.95 3.27 -1.72
CA LEU A 69 -3.82 3.28 -0.54
C LEU A 69 -4.77 2.08 -0.58
N MET A 70 -4.73 1.25 0.46
CA MET A 70 -5.65 0.14 0.70
C MET A 70 -6.36 0.41 2.02
N ILE A 71 -7.68 0.40 2.01
CA ILE A 71 -8.51 0.73 3.17
C ILE A 71 -9.29 -0.52 3.56
N VAL A 72 -9.21 -0.90 4.83
CA VAL A 72 -9.91 -2.02 5.42
C VAL A 72 -10.88 -1.47 6.45
N GLY A 73 -12.16 -1.46 6.07
CA GLY A 73 -13.27 -1.13 6.95
C GLY A 73 -13.52 -2.27 7.94
N ILE A 74 -13.47 -2.01 9.25
CA ILE A 74 -13.74 -3.02 10.27
C ILE A 74 -15.01 -2.64 11.03
N GLY A 75 -15.95 -3.58 11.14
CA GLY A 75 -17.17 -3.40 11.90
C GLY A 75 -18.43 -3.59 11.08
N THR A 76 -19.57 -3.07 11.55
CA THR A 76 -20.85 -3.18 10.85
C THR A 76 -21.58 -1.86 10.82
N THR A 77 -22.37 -1.62 9.78
CA THR A 77 -23.21 -0.41 9.65
C THR A 77 -24.34 -0.36 10.67
N ASN A 78 -24.76 -1.51 11.22
CA ASN A 78 -25.76 -1.60 12.28
C ASN A 78 -25.25 -1.13 13.64
N GLY A 79 -23.94 -0.96 13.76
CA GLY A 79 -23.28 -0.51 14.96
C GLY A 79 -23.04 -1.60 16.01
N GLY A 80 -22.08 -1.32 16.90
CA GLY A 80 -21.68 -2.19 17.99
C GLY A 80 -21.33 -1.39 19.24
N ARG A 81 -21.54 -2.00 20.40
CA ARG A 81 -21.16 -1.38 21.70
C ARG A 81 -19.75 -1.80 22.07
N ILE A 82 -18.99 -0.87 22.65
CA ILE A 82 -17.61 -1.10 23.05
C ILE A 82 -17.58 -1.54 24.52
N LYS A 83 -17.00 -2.72 24.80
CA LYS A 83 -16.84 -3.22 26.18
C LYS A 83 -15.64 -2.57 26.86
N GLU A 84 -15.83 -2.14 28.10
CA GLU A 84 -14.76 -1.64 28.97
C GLU A 84 -14.82 -2.42 30.30
N GLY A 85 -13.86 -3.33 30.51
CA GLY A 85 -13.87 -4.22 31.67
C GLY A 85 -15.15 -5.07 31.75
N THR A 86 -15.93 -4.87 32.81
CA THR A 86 -17.24 -5.52 33.02
C THR A 86 -18.43 -4.72 32.48
N GLY A 87 -18.20 -3.50 31.99
CA GLY A 87 -19.23 -2.57 31.53
C GLY A 87 -19.10 -2.20 30.04
N TRP A 88 -19.75 -1.09 29.68
CA TRP A 88 -19.71 -0.50 28.34
C TRP A 88 -19.11 0.90 28.41
N VAL A 89 -18.41 1.29 27.36
CA VAL A 89 -17.95 2.68 27.19
C VAL A 89 -19.17 3.59 27.13
N LYS A 90 -19.11 4.69 27.88
CA LYS A 90 -20.15 5.72 27.91
C LYS A 90 -19.60 7.08 27.48
N ASP A 91 -20.47 7.93 26.95
CA ASP A 91 -20.16 9.31 26.62
C ASP A 91 -20.29 10.24 27.85
N ASP A 92 -19.99 11.52 27.65
CA ASP A 92 -20.08 12.55 28.70
C ASP A 92 -21.50 12.74 29.27
N ASN A 93 -22.52 12.20 28.59
CA ASN A 93 -23.92 12.22 29.01
C ASN A 93 -24.37 10.90 29.67
N ASP A 94 -23.43 10.02 30.03
CA ASP A 94 -23.66 8.69 30.61
C ASP A 94 -24.44 7.72 29.68
N GLN A 95 -24.46 7.97 28.37
CA GLN A 95 -25.08 7.10 27.37
C GLN A 95 -24.07 6.10 26.81
N ILE A 96 -24.53 4.88 26.51
CA ILE A 96 -23.67 3.83 25.95
C ILE A 96 -23.25 4.22 24.53
N VAL A 97 -21.94 4.29 24.29
CA VAL A 97 -21.37 4.57 22.98
C VAL A 97 -21.62 3.40 22.03
N THR A 98 -22.15 3.71 20.85
CA THR A 98 -22.36 2.75 19.76
C THR A 98 -21.57 3.21 18.54
N THR A 99 -20.56 2.43 18.15
CA THR A 99 -19.70 2.67 16.98
C THR A 99 -20.28 2.00 15.74
N HIS A 100 -20.28 2.69 14.60
CA HIS A 100 -20.82 2.24 13.32
C HIS A 100 -19.75 2.30 12.23
N LEU A 101 -19.67 1.26 11.41
CA LEU A 101 -18.80 1.29 10.23
C LEU A 101 -19.36 2.30 9.20
N ASN A 102 -18.60 3.35 8.89
CA ASN A 102 -18.92 4.31 7.85
C ASN A 102 -18.34 3.86 6.49
N ASN A 103 -18.94 2.82 5.91
CA ASN A 103 -18.47 2.24 4.66
C ASN A 103 -18.61 3.18 3.44
N ALA A 104 -19.64 4.03 3.41
CA ALA A 104 -19.86 4.99 2.34
C ALA A 104 -18.69 5.96 2.24
N TYR A 105 -18.28 6.49 3.39
CA TYR A 105 -17.13 7.38 3.50
C TYR A 105 -15.84 6.68 3.05
N LEU A 106 -15.54 5.49 3.57
CA LEU A 106 -14.27 4.79 3.25
C LEU A 106 -14.18 4.43 1.76
N ARG A 107 -15.31 4.12 1.12
CA ARG A 107 -15.38 3.89 -0.33
C ARG A 107 -15.13 5.17 -1.12
N GLU A 108 -15.65 6.31 -0.68
CA GLU A 108 -15.38 7.61 -1.31
C GLU A 108 -13.91 8.00 -1.19
N LEU A 109 -13.30 7.78 -0.02
CA LEU A 109 -11.87 8.00 0.20
C LEU A 109 -11.01 7.15 -0.74
N ALA A 110 -11.29 5.84 -0.83
CA ALA A 110 -10.59 4.94 -1.75
C ALA A 110 -10.74 5.39 -3.21
N LYS A 111 -11.94 5.77 -3.64
CA LYS A 111 -12.17 6.30 -5.00
C LYS A 111 -11.37 7.58 -5.26
N SER A 112 -11.39 8.49 -4.30
CA SER A 112 -10.72 9.79 -4.41
C SER A 112 -9.20 9.66 -4.55
N THR A 113 -8.59 8.60 -4.02
CA THR A 113 -7.15 8.34 -4.08
C THR A 113 -6.74 7.28 -5.13
N ASN A 114 -7.68 6.73 -5.90
CA ASN A 114 -7.45 5.55 -6.76
C ASN A 114 -6.92 4.33 -5.97
N GLY A 115 -7.37 4.19 -4.72
CA GLY A 115 -7.06 3.10 -3.82
C GLY A 115 -8.07 1.95 -3.91
N LYS A 116 -7.91 0.95 -3.04
CA LYS A 116 -8.83 -0.18 -2.88
C LYS A 116 -9.52 -0.13 -1.52
N TYR A 117 -10.78 -0.53 -1.47
CA TYR A 117 -11.54 -0.69 -0.24
C TYR A 117 -11.90 -2.16 -0.03
N PHE A 118 -11.73 -2.62 1.20
CA PHE A 118 -12.05 -3.95 1.69
C PHE A 118 -12.87 -3.82 2.97
N GLU A 119 -13.69 -4.81 3.27
CA GLU A 119 -14.56 -4.80 4.44
C GLU A 119 -14.37 -6.11 5.21
N ILE A 120 -14.20 -5.99 6.53
CA ILE A 120 -14.08 -7.12 7.45
C ILE A 120 -15.17 -6.97 8.51
N ASN A 121 -16.06 -7.96 8.55
CA ASN A 121 -17.10 -8.10 9.54
C ASN A 121 -17.38 -9.59 9.81
N SER A 122 -18.36 -9.91 10.65
CA SER A 122 -18.67 -11.31 11.00
C SER A 122 -19.15 -12.16 9.82
N GLN A 123 -19.61 -11.55 8.72
CA GLN A 123 -20.12 -12.22 7.53
C GLN A 123 -19.15 -12.15 6.35
N GLN A 124 -18.33 -11.10 6.27
CA GLN A 124 -17.40 -10.84 5.18
C GLN A 124 -15.97 -10.78 5.71
N ASN A 125 -15.10 -11.65 5.20
CA ASN A 125 -13.68 -11.66 5.54
C ASN A 125 -12.83 -11.38 4.31
N ALA A 126 -12.45 -10.11 4.13
CA ALA A 126 -11.64 -9.67 3.00
C ALA A 126 -10.12 -9.75 3.25
N ILE A 127 -9.65 -10.46 4.29
CA ILE A 127 -8.21 -10.56 4.57
C ILE A 127 -7.46 -11.21 3.40
N GLY A 128 -8.03 -12.26 2.79
CA GLY A 128 -7.45 -12.89 1.60
C GLY A 128 -7.30 -11.92 0.45
N ASP A 129 -8.36 -11.16 0.15
CA ASP A 129 -8.36 -10.15 -0.92
C ASP A 129 -7.33 -9.03 -0.68
N VAL A 130 -7.13 -8.62 0.58
CA VAL A 130 -6.11 -7.64 0.96
C VAL A 130 -4.72 -8.20 0.68
N VAL A 131 -4.44 -9.44 1.09
CA VAL A 131 -3.16 -10.12 0.86
C VAL A 131 -2.89 -10.26 -0.64
N ASP A 132 -3.89 -10.70 -1.41
CA ASP A 132 -3.77 -10.82 -2.87
C ASP A 132 -3.54 -9.46 -3.54
N ALA A 133 -4.20 -8.41 -3.06
CA ALA A 133 -3.95 -7.06 -3.54
C ALA A 133 -2.52 -6.59 -3.26
N ILE A 134 -1.97 -6.88 -2.07
CA ILE A 134 -0.57 -6.58 -1.74
C ILE A 134 0.39 -7.36 -2.66
N ASN A 135 0.18 -8.67 -2.80
CA ASN A 135 1.00 -9.54 -3.66
C ASN A 135 0.97 -9.09 -5.13
N SER A 136 -0.18 -8.61 -5.63
CA SER A 136 -0.30 -8.11 -7.01
C SER A 136 0.58 -6.88 -7.27
N VAL A 137 0.76 -6.02 -6.26
CA VAL A 137 1.60 -4.82 -6.35
C VAL A 137 3.09 -5.19 -6.37
N GLU A 138 3.48 -6.21 -5.61
CA GLU A 138 4.83 -6.76 -5.60
C GLU A 138 5.17 -7.43 -6.94
N ASN A 139 4.30 -8.30 -7.43
CA ASN A 139 4.50 -8.99 -8.71
C ASN A 139 4.65 -7.99 -9.88
N ARG A 140 3.85 -6.92 -9.90
CA ARG A 140 3.94 -5.88 -10.93
C ARG A 140 5.30 -5.17 -10.95
N LEU A 141 5.92 -4.93 -9.80
CA LEU A 141 7.30 -4.40 -9.74
C LEU A 141 8.31 -5.38 -10.32
N ILE A 142 8.20 -6.66 -9.94
CA ILE A 142 9.14 -7.70 -10.35
C ILE A 142 9.10 -7.84 -11.88
N ASP A 143 7.91 -7.87 -12.47
CA ASP A 143 7.74 -7.95 -13.91
C ASP A 143 8.24 -6.68 -14.62
N SER A 144 7.94 -5.48 -14.11
CA SER A 144 8.50 -4.24 -14.64
C SER A 144 10.03 -4.26 -14.63
N ARG A 145 10.65 -4.83 -13.59
CA ARG A 145 12.10 -4.98 -13.51
C ARG A 145 12.63 -5.97 -14.53
N LYS A 146 11.98 -7.11 -14.71
CA LYS A 146 12.35 -8.09 -15.75
C LYS A 146 12.28 -7.47 -17.13
N VAL A 147 11.21 -6.74 -17.45
CA VAL A 147 11.07 -6.04 -18.73
C VAL A 147 12.18 -4.99 -18.93
N ALA A 148 12.51 -4.20 -17.91
CA ALA A 148 13.62 -3.24 -18.00
C ALA A 148 14.98 -3.92 -18.26
N VAL A 149 15.23 -5.08 -17.65
CA VAL A 149 16.44 -5.88 -17.89
C VAL A 149 16.42 -6.55 -19.27
N VAL A 150 15.26 -6.98 -19.77
CA VAL A 150 15.10 -7.60 -21.10
C VAL A 150 15.15 -6.56 -22.23
N SER A 151 14.73 -5.31 -21.98
CA SER A 151 14.80 -4.19 -22.94
C SER A 151 16.23 -3.69 -23.21
N ASN A 152 17.23 -4.31 -22.59
CA ASN A 152 18.59 -3.88 -22.66
C ASN A 152 19.16 -4.30 -24.04
N LYS A 153 19.40 -3.33 -24.93
CA LYS A 153 19.80 -3.54 -26.34
C LYS A 153 21.17 -4.22 -26.53
N TYR A 154 21.86 -4.59 -25.44
CA TYR A 154 23.17 -5.25 -25.47
C TYR A 154 23.18 -6.52 -26.32
N ARG A 155 22.05 -7.22 -26.47
CA ARG A 155 21.94 -8.40 -27.35
C ARG A 155 22.28 -8.09 -28.81
N TYR A 156 21.91 -6.91 -29.30
CA TYR A 156 22.29 -6.47 -30.66
C TYR A 156 23.78 -6.18 -30.75
N PHE A 157 24.34 -5.48 -29.76
CA PHE A 157 25.78 -5.21 -29.70
C PHE A 157 26.61 -6.49 -29.57
N LEU A 158 26.13 -7.47 -28.79
CA LEU A 158 26.76 -8.76 -28.60
C LEU A 158 26.70 -9.63 -29.87
N MET A 159 25.58 -9.63 -30.59
CA MET A 159 25.47 -10.28 -31.91
C MET A 159 26.45 -9.66 -32.92
N VAL A 160 26.54 -8.33 -33.00
CA VAL A 160 27.50 -7.65 -33.88
C VAL A 160 28.94 -7.99 -33.50
N ALA A 161 29.27 -8.02 -32.21
CA ALA A 161 30.59 -8.43 -31.73
C ALA A 161 30.92 -9.88 -32.11
N LEU A 162 29.97 -10.81 -31.96
CA LEU A 162 30.14 -12.21 -32.36
C LEU A 162 30.39 -12.36 -33.86
N VAL A 163 29.66 -11.60 -34.70
CA VAL A 163 29.85 -11.62 -36.15
C VAL A 163 31.23 -11.07 -36.54
N LEU A 164 31.66 -9.98 -35.90
CA LEU A 164 32.99 -9.40 -36.11
C LEU A 164 34.10 -10.39 -35.75
N ILE A 165 33.98 -11.09 -34.62
CA ILE A 165 34.92 -12.13 -34.21
C ILE A 165 34.94 -13.30 -35.20
N ALA A 166 33.77 -13.74 -35.68
CA ALA A 166 33.69 -14.81 -36.66
C ALA A 166 34.36 -14.44 -37.99
N LEU A 167 34.18 -13.19 -38.45
CA LEU A 167 34.85 -12.66 -39.64
C LEU A 167 36.37 -12.58 -39.46
N ASP A 168 36.83 -12.12 -38.29
CA ASP A 168 38.25 -12.04 -37.97
C ASP A 168 38.94 -13.42 -38.02
N ILE A 169 38.29 -14.44 -37.46
CA ILE A 169 38.78 -15.83 -37.52
C ILE A 169 38.82 -16.34 -38.98
N LEU A 170 37.80 -16.07 -39.78
CA LEU A 170 37.73 -16.46 -41.19
C LEU A 170 38.86 -15.83 -42.03
N VAL A 171 39.10 -14.53 -41.84
CA VAL A 171 40.19 -13.80 -42.50
C VAL A 171 41.54 -14.36 -42.05
N THR A 172 41.77 -14.50 -40.74
CA THR A 172 43.02 -15.01 -40.19
C THR A 172 43.35 -16.39 -40.75
N VAL A 173 42.40 -17.34 -40.73
CA VAL A 173 42.61 -18.70 -41.26
C VAL A 173 42.92 -18.69 -42.77
N SER A 174 42.22 -17.87 -43.56
CA SER A 174 42.46 -17.79 -45.01
C SER A 174 43.85 -17.27 -45.38
N THR A 175 44.47 -16.47 -44.49
CA THR A 175 45.79 -15.88 -44.72
C THR A 175 46.94 -16.85 -44.43
N PHE A 176 46.71 -17.91 -43.65
CA PHE A 176 47.70 -18.96 -43.37
C PHE A 176 47.69 -20.12 -44.39
N GLN A 177 46.78 -20.12 -45.37
CA GLN A 177 46.70 -21.12 -46.44
C GLN A 177 47.29 -20.67 -47.78
N VAL A 178 48.04 -19.56 -47.81
CA VAL A 178 48.85 -19.11 -48.97
C VAL A 178 50.31 -19.10 -48.56
#